data_AF-A0A2T7BP22-F1
#
_entry.id   AF-A0A2T7BP22-F1
#
_cell.length_a   1.000
_cell.length_b   1.000
_cell.length_c   1.000
_cell.angle_alpha   90.00
_cell.angle_beta   90.00
_cell.angle_gamma   90.00
#
_symmetry.space_group_name_H-M   'P 1'
#
loop_
_entity.id
_entity.type
_entity.pdbx_description
1 polymer ?
#
loop_
_entity_poly.entity_id
_entity_poly.type
_entity_poly.pdbx_seq_one_letter_code
_entity_poly.pdbx_strand_id
1 'polypeptide(L)'
;MMAMKYSLITAVLLFAGSSSNMANAQNYRREERKGYTVYKVDSINSYYLIYARKADSIYKIVSKRGGNHGDNLVRIAVDSTYNFILHSSLLNRKIGNAVLLLQNTLLVNCFSYDNETRICLEGDSIRDLYNAEDIKGIYFIKIK
;
A
#
# COMPACT_ATOMS: atom_id res chain seq x y z
N MET A 1 79.97 -24.24 35.22
CA MET A 1 80.18 -22.80 34.93
C MET A 1 80.43 -22.67 33.43
N MET A 2 79.39 -22.30 32.67
CA MET A 2 79.46 -21.99 31.24
C MET A 2 78.60 -20.75 31.01
N ALA A 3 79.20 -19.76 30.37
CA ALA A 3 78.57 -18.54 29.91
C ALA A 3 78.00 -18.76 28.50
N MET A 4 76.89 -18.11 28.17
CA MET A 4 76.82 -17.05 27.16
C MET A 4 75.36 -16.69 26.88
N LYS A 5 75.06 -15.39 27.05
CA LYS A 5 73.91 -14.69 26.48
C LYS A 5 74.13 -14.49 24.98
N TYR A 6 73.05 -14.26 24.23
CA TYR A 6 72.83 -13.64 22.90
C TYR A 6 71.79 -14.50 22.17
N SER A 7 70.89 -14.03 21.33
CA SER A 7 70.37 -12.72 20.94
C SER A 7 69.25 -13.07 19.95
N LEU A 8 68.15 -12.31 19.97
CA LEU A 8 67.08 -12.16 18.96
C LEU A 8 67.16 -13.03 17.69
N ILE A 9 66.16 -13.91 17.49
CA ILE A 9 65.53 -14.10 16.17
C ILE A 9 64.01 -14.14 16.34
N THR A 10 63.39 -13.08 15.86
CA THR A 10 61.96 -12.93 15.56
C THR A 10 61.50 -13.95 14.53
N ALA A 11 60.46 -14.73 14.84
CA ALA A 11 59.66 -15.44 13.85
C ALA A 11 58.21 -14.94 13.94
N VAL A 12 57.90 -14.00 13.06
CA VAL A 12 56.57 -13.55 12.72
C VAL A 12 55.81 -14.74 12.15
N LEU A 13 54.75 -15.19 12.81
CA LEU A 13 53.76 -16.07 12.20
C LEU A 13 52.37 -15.46 12.32
N LEU A 14 51.94 -15.01 11.15
CA LEU A 14 50.65 -14.51 10.73
C LEU A 14 49.51 -15.40 11.23
N PHE A 15 48.74 -14.93 12.22
CA PHE A 15 47.36 -15.39 12.34
C PHE A 15 46.51 -14.54 11.42
N ALA A 16 46.16 -15.18 10.30
CA ALA A 16 45.24 -14.70 9.29
C ALA A 16 44.02 -14.03 9.94
N GLY A 17 43.74 -12.80 9.49
CA GLY A 17 42.54 -12.08 9.86
C GLY A 17 41.33 -12.97 9.62
N SER A 18 40.60 -13.27 10.69
CA SER A 18 39.25 -13.80 10.60
C SER A 18 38.38 -12.68 10.05
N SER A 19 38.34 -12.50 8.74
CA SER A 19 37.24 -11.83 8.09
C SER A 19 36.02 -12.71 8.37
N SER A 20 35.30 -12.38 9.44
CA SER A 20 33.93 -12.84 9.58
C SER A 20 33.23 -12.40 8.31
N ASN A 21 32.92 -13.36 7.45
CA ASN A 21 31.92 -13.18 6.41
C ASN A 21 30.64 -12.79 7.16
N MET A 22 30.43 -11.48 7.34
CA MET A 22 29.10 -10.91 7.39
C MET A 22 28.52 -11.22 6.02
N ALA A 23 28.05 -12.45 5.86
CA ALA A 23 27.07 -12.83 4.87
C ALA A 23 25.85 -11.98 5.20
N ASN A 24 25.92 -10.77 4.66
CA ASN A 24 24.87 -9.87 4.30
C ASN A 24 23.50 -10.50 4.57
N ALA A 25 22.94 -10.23 5.75
CA ALA A 25 21.52 -10.40 6.02
C ALA A 25 20.73 -9.34 5.24
N GLN A 26 20.98 -9.24 3.93
CA GLN A 26 20.17 -8.55 2.94
C GLN A 26 18.94 -9.39 2.54
N ASN A 27 18.53 -10.34 3.38
CA ASN A 27 17.29 -11.09 3.25
C ASN A 27 16.08 -10.40 3.93
N TYR A 28 16.19 -9.11 4.24
CA TYR A 28 15.07 -8.29 4.71
C TYR A 28 14.91 -7.04 3.84
N ARG A 29 14.65 -7.24 2.56
CA ARG A 29 13.85 -6.35 1.68
C ARG A 29 13.88 -6.85 0.24
N ARG A 30 13.40 -8.08 0.03
CA ARG A 30 12.59 -8.31 -1.17
C ARG A 30 11.24 -7.63 -0.90
N GLU A 31 11.22 -6.30 -0.90
CA GLU A 31 10.01 -5.55 -1.21
C GLU A 31 9.72 -5.84 -2.69
N GLU A 32 9.25 -7.06 -2.96
CA GLU A 32 8.28 -7.22 -4.02
C GLU A 32 7.24 -6.16 -3.76
N ARG A 33 7.07 -5.25 -4.72
CA ARG A 33 5.96 -4.32 -4.78
C ARG A 33 4.67 -5.15 -4.89
N LYS A 34 4.29 -5.83 -3.81
CA LYS A 34 3.04 -6.58 -3.74
C LYS A 34 1.96 -5.55 -3.97
N GLY A 35 1.12 -5.81 -4.97
CA GLY A 35 -0.02 -4.96 -5.27
C GLY A 35 -0.99 -4.90 -4.08
N TYR A 36 -2.08 -4.19 -4.28
CA TYR A 36 -3.16 -4.10 -3.31
C TYR A 36 -4.00 -5.38 -3.37
N THR A 37 -4.00 -6.16 -2.31
CA THR A 37 -4.87 -7.33 -2.17
C THR A 37 -6.22 -6.89 -1.65
N VAL A 38 -7.27 -7.05 -2.48
CA VAL A 38 -8.64 -6.69 -2.11
C VAL A 38 -9.17 -7.74 -1.14
N TYR A 39 -9.69 -7.34 0.01
CA TYR A 39 -10.24 -8.28 1.01
C TYR A 39 -11.74 -8.05 1.29
N LYS A 40 -12.30 -6.93 0.83
CA LYS A 40 -13.72 -6.61 0.96
C LYS A 40 -14.14 -5.66 -0.15
N VAL A 41 -15.35 -5.86 -0.66
CA VAL A 41 -16.02 -4.88 -1.54
C VAL A 41 -17.44 -4.70 -1.04
N ASP A 42 -17.79 -3.45 -0.72
CA ASP A 42 -19.14 -3.04 -0.38
C ASP A 42 -19.66 -2.03 -1.40
N SER A 43 -20.86 -1.52 -1.16
CA SER A 43 -21.42 -0.44 -1.95
C SER A 43 -22.37 0.43 -1.16
N ILE A 44 -22.45 1.70 -1.57
CA ILE A 44 -23.44 2.67 -1.10
C ILE A 44 -23.91 3.49 -2.31
N ASN A 45 -25.23 3.56 -2.51
CA ASN A 45 -25.86 4.23 -3.67
C ASN A 45 -25.18 3.84 -5.00
N SER A 46 -24.67 4.84 -5.72
CA SER A 46 -23.98 4.69 -7.01
C SER A 46 -22.47 4.46 -6.88
N TYR A 47 -21.95 4.03 -5.72
CA TYR A 47 -20.52 3.85 -5.48
C TYR A 47 -20.16 2.47 -4.92
N TYR A 48 -19.00 1.95 -5.34
CA TYR A 48 -18.31 0.83 -4.72
C TYR A 48 -17.29 1.32 -3.69
N LEU A 49 -17.16 0.56 -2.61
CA LEU A 49 -16.16 0.75 -1.56
C LEU A 49 -15.26 -0.50 -1.58
N ILE A 50 -14.06 -0.36 -2.10
CA ILE A 50 -13.09 -1.44 -2.24
C ILE A 50 -12.08 -1.30 -1.11
N TYR A 51 -11.99 -2.33 -0.27
CA TYR A 51 -11.02 -2.37 0.80
C TYR A 51 -9.87 -3.29 0.41
N ALA A 52 -8.66 -2.74 0.46
CA ALA A 52 -7.47 -3.46 0.07
C ALA A 52 -6.34 -3.30 1.10
N ARG A 53 -5.45 -4.30 1.16
CA ARG A 53 -4.25 -4.31 1.98
C ARG A 53 -3.03 -4.21 1.09
N LYS A 54 -2.05 -3.41 1.50
CA LYS A 54 -0.72 -3.38 0.89
C LYS A 54 0.30 -3.13 1.99
N ALA A 55 1.24 -4.06 2.13
CA ALA A 55 2.10 -4.14 3.31
C ALA A 55 1.25 -4.06 4.61
N ASP A 56 1.60 -3.20 5.54
CA ASP A 56 0.91 -3.04 6.84
C ASP A 56 -0.21 -1.99 6.80
N SER A 57 -0.62 -1.55 5.60
CA SER A 57 -1.60 -0.48 5.42
C SER A 57 -2.90 -0.99 4.80
N ILE A 58 -4.01 -0.42 5.27
CA ILE A 58 -5.36 -0.68 4.79
C ILE A 58 -5.85 0.56 4.05
N TYR A 59 -6.46 0.32 2.89
CA TYR A 59 -6.96 1.36 1.99
C TYR A 59 -8.45 1.17 1.78
N LYS A 60 -9.19 2.28 1.76
CA LYS A 60 -10.57 2.34 1.26
C LYS A 60 -10.56 3.13 -0.04
N ILE A 61 -10.83 2.43 -1.12
CA ILE A 61 -10.83 2.96 -2.48
C ILE A 61 -12.28 3.10 -2.92
N VAL A 62 -12.68 4.31 -3.31
CA VAL A 62 -14.02 4.61 -3.77
C VAL A 62 -14.03 4.69 -5.29
N SER A 63 -15.01 4.04 -5.90
CA SER A 63 -15.23 4.13 -7.34
C SER A 63 -16.71 4.29 -7.65
N LYS A 64 -17.03 5.18 -8.59
CA LYS A 64 -18.40 5.33 -9.07
C LYS A 64 -18.78 4.12 -9.90
N ARG A 65 -19.96 3.55 -9.64
CA ARG A 65 -20.59 2.52 -10.46
C ARG A 65 -20.72 3.06 -11.87
N GLY A 66 -20.16 2.34 -12.83
CA GLY A 66 -20.44 2.63 -14.23
C GLY A 66 -21.93 2.42 -14.50
N GLY A 67 -22.52 3.25 -15.36
CA GLY A 67 -23.79 2.87 -15.98
C GLY A 67 -23.60 1.61 -16.82
N ASN A 68 -24.69 0.92 -17.14
CA ASN A 68 -24.67 -0.05 -18.23
C ASN A 68 -24.11 0.65 -19.47
N HIS A 69 -23.22 -0.01 -20.22
CA HIS A 69 -22.58 0.39 -21.48
C HIS A 69 -21.09 0.77 -21.39
N GLY A 70 -20.24 -0.16 -21.87
CA GLY A 70 -18.89 0.11 -22.37
C GLY A 70 -17.90 -1.03 -22.10
N ASP A 71 -17.14 -1.44 -23.11
CA ASP A 71 -16.20 -2.57 -23.13
C ASP A 71 -14.97 -2.43 -22.19
N ASN A 72 -14.96 -1.45 -21.28
CA ASN A 72 -13.85 -1.15 -20.36
C ASN A 72 -14.22 -1.36 -18.89
N LEU A 73 -15.08 -2.33 -18.62
CA LEU A 73 -15.45 -2.66 -17.25
C LEU A 73 -14.34 -3.48 -16.57
N VAL A 74 -13.71 -2.90 -15.56
CA VAL A 74 -12.68 -3.61 -14.77
C VAL A 74 -13.37 -4.49 -13.73
N ARG A 75 -13.06 -5.78 -13.74
CA ARG A 75 -13.56 -6.75 -12.74
C ARG A 75 -12.66 -6.74 -11.51
N ILE A 76 -13.25 -6.35 -10.36
CA ILE A 76 -12.59 -6.48 -9.05
C ILE A 76 -13.13 -7.71 -8.33
N ALA A 77 -12.23 -8.57 -7.87
CA ALA A 77 -12.53 -9.76 -7.08
C ALA A 77 -11.87 -9.68 -5.70
N VAL A 78 -12.55 -10.23 -4.70
CA VAL A 78 -11.98 -10.43 -3.36
C VAL A 78 -10.85 -11.45 -3.44
N ASP A 79 -9.85 -11.29 -2.58
CA ASP A 79 -8.60 -12.06 -2.49
C ASP A 79 -7.69 -11.94 -3.72
N SER A 80 -8.03 -11.08 -4.67
CA SER A 80 -7.21 -10.77 -5.84
C SER A 80 -6.32 -9.55 -5.61
N THR A 81 -5.16 -9.52 -6.27
CA THR A 81 -4.15 -8.47 -6.11
C THR A 81 -4.05 -7.60 -7.36
N TYR A 82 -4.03 -6.27 -7.16
CA TYR A 82 -4.07 -5.28 -8.24
C TYR A 82 -3.02 -4.19 -8.06
N ASN A 83 -2.56 -3.58 -9.15
CA ASN A 83 -1.60 -2.47 -9.11
C ASN A 83 -2.32 -1.12 -9.25
N PHE A 84 -3.20 -0.80 -8.29
CA PHE A 84 -3.97 0.45 -8.33
C PHE A 84 -3.08 1.69 -8.30
N ILE A 85 -3.43 2.69 -9.11
CA ILE A 85 -2.84 4.02 -9.05
C ILE A 85 -3.74 4.89 -8.17
N LEU A 86 -3.40 4.97 -6.88
CA LEU A 86 -4.25 5.64 -5.89
C LEU A 86 -4.00 7.16 -5.86
N HIS A 87 -5.10 7.90 -5.85
CA HIS A 87 -5.16 9.34 -5.60
C HIS A 87 -5.93 9.61 -4.31
N SER A 88 -5.28 10.28 -3.37
CA SER A 88 -5.88 10.74 -2.12
C SER A 88 -7.04 11.70 -2.38
N SER A 89 -8.19 11.49 -1.75
CA SER A 89 -9.33 12.42 -1.83
C SER A 89 -9.10 13.68 -0.99
N LEU A 90 -8.28 13.58 0.07
CA LEU A 90 -7.83 14.72 0.86
C LEU A 90 -6.95 15.69 0.05
N LEU A 91 -6.01 15.15 -0.74
CA LEU A 91 -5.09 15.94 -1.55
C LEU A 91 -5.69 16.33 -2.90
N ASN A 92 -6.34 15.37 -3.56
CA ASN A 92 -7.02 15.57 -4.84
C ASN A 92 -8.53 15.57 -4.60
N ARG A 93 -9.08 16.78 -4.41
CA ARG A 93 -10.50 17.04 -4.19
C ARG A 93 -11.38 16.79 -5.44
N LYS A 94 -11.00 15.85 -6.31
CA LYS A 94 -11.68 15.55 -7.57
C LYS A 94 -11.86 14.05 -7.74
N ILE A 95 -13.06 13.66 -8.15
CA ILE A 95 -13.40 12.27 -8.46
C ILE A 95 -14.11 12.27 -9.81
N GLY A 96 -13.40 11.86 -10.85
CA GLY A 96 -13.83 12.15 -12.22
C GLY A 96 -13.98 13.66 -12.43
N ASN A 97 -15.19 14.12 -12.79
CA ASN A 97 -15.50 15.54 -13.00
C ASN A 97 -16.11 16.23 -11.76
N ALA A 98 -16.35 15.51 -10.66
CA ALA A 98 -16.96 16.06 -9.46
C ALA A 98 -15.89 16.65 -8.52
N VAL A 99 -16.16 17.85 -7.96
CA VAL A 99 -15.34 18.49 -6.93
C VAL A 99 -15.89 18.11 -5.55
N LEU A 100 -15.04 17.56 -4.69
CA LEU A 100 -15.39 17.25 -3.30
C LEU A 100 -15.52 18.57 -2.51
N LEU A 101 -16.72 18.84 -1.98
CA LEU A 101 -16.96 19.98 -1.11
C LEU A 101 -16.46 19.66 0.31
N LEU A 102 -15.63 20.55 0.86
CA LEU A 102 -15.16 20.45 2.23
C LEU A 102 -16.32 20.83 3.17
N GLN A 103 -16.78 19.92 4.02
CA GLN A 103 -17.51 20.34 5.21
C GLN A 103 -16.48 20.85 6.22
N ASN A 104 -16.30 22.17 6.26
CA ASN A 104 -15.39 22.89 7.16
C ASN A 104 -15.52 22.43 8.62
N THR A 105 -14.69 21.48 9.05
CA THR A 105 -14.30 21.30 10.46
C THR A 105 -12.99 20.50 10.49
N LEU A 106 -12.17 20.69 11.52
CA LEU A 106 -10.89 20.00 11.74
C LEU A 106 -11.02 18.47 11.97
N LEU A 107 -12.20 17.89 11.70
CA LEU A 107 -12.66 16.53 11.99
C LEU A 107 -13.45 15.97 10.80
N VAL A 108 -13.00 16.22 9.56
CA VAL A 108 -13.68 15.70 8.37
C VAL A 108 -13.49 14.19 8.30
N ASN A 109 -14.38 13.46 8.98
CA ASN A 109 -14.45 12.01 8.89
C ASN A 109 -15.23 11.56 7.65
N CYS A 110 -15.88 12.46 6.90
CA CYS A 110 -16.69 12.06 5.75
C CYS A 110 -16.66 13.05 4.61
N PHE A 111 -16.79 12.53 3.40
CA PHE A 111 -16.74 13.25 2.15
C PHE A 111 -18.07 13.08 1.41
N SER A 112 -18.59 14.17 0.86
CA SER A 112 -19.76 14.14 -0.02
C SER A 112 -19.31 13.94 -1.46
N TYR A 113 -19.78 12.86 -2.07
CA TYR A 113 -19.45 12.47 -3.44
C TYR A 113 -20.50 12.93 -4.45
N ASP A 114 -21.76 12.95 -4.03
CA ASP A 114 -22.90 13.58 -4.70
C ASP A 114 -23.93 14.04 -3.65
N ASN A 115 -25.11 14.47 -4.10
CA ASN A 115 -26.16 15.00 -3.22
C ASN A 115 -26.75 13.94 -2.26
N GLU A 116 -26.60 12.65 -2.58
CA GLU A 116 -27.22 11.54 -1.85
C GLU A 116 -26.18 10.68 -1.14
N THR A 117 -24.90 10.81 -1.49
CA THR A 117 -23.84 9.90 -1.09
C THR A 117 -22.76 10.61 -0.28
N ARG A 118 -22.69 10.23 0.99
CA ARG A 118 -21.64 10.61 1.93
C ARG A 118 -20.88 9.35 2.33
N ILE A 119 -19.55 9.37 2.21
CA ILE A 119 -18.68 8.24 2.56
C ILE A 119 -17.70 8.69 3.65
N CYS A 120 -17.63 7.92 4.73
CA CYS A 120 -16.79 8.22 5.87
C CYS A 120 -15.50 7.37 5.90
N LEU A 121 -14.48 7.92 6.53
CA LEU A 121 -13.29 7.24 7.00
C LEU A 121 -13.67 6.23 8.08
N GLU A 122 -12.88 5.16 8.18
CA GLU A 122 -12.97 4.22 9.28
C GLU A 122 -12.09 4.78 10.42
N GLY A 123 -12.64 4.92 11.62
CA GLY A 123 -12.05 5.74 12.69
C GLY A 123 -10.71 5.28 13.27
N ASP A 124 -10.19 4.14 12.85
CA ASP A 124 -9.01 3.49 13.42
C ASP A 124 -7.84 3.42 12.42
N SER A 125 -8.06 2.76 11.27
CA SER A 125 -7.00 2.23 10.42
C SER A 125 -6.96 2.87 9.04
N ILE A 126 -7.99 3.61 8.65
CA ILE A 126 -8.13 4.21 7.31
C ILE A 126 -8.26 5.72 7.45
N ARG A 127 -7.15 6.43 7.17
CA ARG A 127 -7.03 7.88 7.36
C ARG A 127 -7.37 8.70 6.13
N ASP A 128 -7.68 8.06 5.01
CA ASP A 128 -8.01 8.73 3.75
C ASP A 128 -8.94 7.85 2.91
N LEU A 129 -9.69 8.49 2.01
CA LEU A 129 -10.41 7.82 0.94
C LEU A 129 -9.61 7.98 -0.34
N TYR A 130 -9.39 6.89 -1.06
CA TYR A 130 -8.65 6.93 -2.32
C TYR A 130 -9.58 6.75 -3.50
N ASN A 131 -9.19 7.28 -4.65
CA ASN A 131 -9.77 6.91 -5.93
C ASN A 131 -8.65 6.32 -6.79
N ALA A 132 -8.97 5.42 -7.69
CA ALA A 132 -8.01 4.94 -8.67
C ALA A 132 -8.51 5.25 -10.09
N GLU A 133 -7.64 5.76 -10.95
CA GLU A 133 -8.02 6.12 -12.32
C GLU A 133 -8.29 4.87 -13.16
N ASP A 134 -7.56 3.80 -12.88
CA ASP A 134 -7.60 2.49 -13.53
C ASP A 134 -8.86 1.67 -13.17
N ILE A 135 -9.74 2.21 -12.33
CA ILE A 135 -10.97 1.53 -11.89
C ILE A 135 -12.24 2.36 -12.16
N LYS A 136 -12.24 3.29 -13.12
CA LYS A 136 -13.47 3.97 -13.54
C LYS A 136 -14.40 2.97 -14.27
N GLY A 137 -15.60 2.74 -13.74
CA GLY A 137 -16.59 1.84 -14.36
C GLY A 137 -16.46 0.37 -13.95
N ILE A 138 -16.49 0.07 -12.65
CA ILE A 138 -16.40 -1.31 -12.14
C ILE A 138 -17.80 -1.94 -12.12
N TYR A 139 -17.88 -3.26 -12.29
CA TYR A 139 -18.94 -4.09 -11.73
C TYR A 139 -18.33 -5.18 -10.84
N PHE A 140 -18.95 -5.45 -9.70
CA PHE A 140 -18.49 -6.44 -8.74
C PHE A 140 -19.30 -7.74 -8.87
N ILE A 141 -18.62 -8.90 -8.91
CA ILE A 141 -19.27 -10.21 -8.82
C ILE A 141 -18.78 -10.90 -7.55
N LYS A 142 -19.70 -11.15 -6.61
CA LYS A 142 -19.45 -12.02 -5.46
C LYS A 142 -19.38 -13.47 -5.95
N ILE A 143 -18.19 -14.06 -5.99
CA ILE A 143 -18.06 -15.50 -6.24
C ILE A 143 -18.42 -16.21 -4.93
N LYS A 144 -19.37 -17.14 -5.00
CA LYS A 144 -19.81 -18.00 -3.88
C LYS A 144 -18.88 -19.20 -3.73
#